data_AF-A0A1W6KDD0-F1
#
_entry.id   AF-A0A1W6KDD0-F1
#
_cell.length_a   1.000
_cell.length_b   1.000
_cell.length_c   1.000
_cell.angle_alpha   90.00
_cell.angle_beta   90.00
_cell.angle_gamma   90.00
#
_symmetry.space_group_name_H-M   'P 1'
#
loop_
_entity.id
_entity.type
_entity.pdbx_description
1 polymer ?
#
loop_
_entity_poly.entity_id
_entity_poly.type
_entity_poly.pdbx_seq_one_letter_code
_entity_poly.pdbx_strand_id
1 'polypeptide(L)'
;MSIYHVLVFFKKVRFSAMALVAMVLLAGCSSTMSNVQTWEGDAVDSSQAAVLESPGEIRVQQVNGRKLGNFLMDDLALNYELLPGENQVVFTYKTIWAKSGVVRNGESKVHVVETAPQAVMINAQAGDTYRFSFEPPANKSDAEAFANNFTADVVDGSGNVVATASAWDGQPAGTRTAARAPVGSGGEGESVGGASADSMGTLGELKSLWGQANEEERRAFLRWAFE
;
A
#
# COMPACT_ATOMS: atom_id res chain seq x y z
N MET A 1 14.24 -73.79 10.07
CA MET A 1 14.33 -72.61 9.18
C MET A 1 13.17 -71.68 9.48
N SER A 2 13.25 -70.94 10.59
CA SER A 2 13.66 -69.52 10.72
C SER A 2 12.57 -68.51 10.33
N ILE A 3 11.63 -68.30 11.27
CA ILE A 3 10.58 -67.26 11.30
C ILE A 3 11.16 -65.83 11.39
N TYR A 4 12.46 -65.71 11.66
CA TYR A 4 13.15 -64.43 11.85
C TYR A 4 13.31 -63.59 10.58
N HIS A 5 13.28 -64.19 9.37
CA HIS A 5 13.48 -63.43 8.13
C HIS A 5 12.24 -62.63 7.69
N VAL A 6 11.02 -63.10 8.00
CA VAL A 6 9.78 -62.42 7.60
C VAL A 6 9.55 -61.15 8.42
N LEU A 7 9.83 -61.19 9.73
CA LEU A 7 9.68 -60.04 10.63
C LEU A 7 10.66 -58.89 10.32
N VAL A 8 11.87 -59.21 9.86
CA VAL A 8 12.89 -58.19 9.52
C VAL A 8 12.54 -57.46 8.21
N PHE A 9 12.00 -58.16 7.22
CA PHE A 9 11.56 -57.56 5.96
C PHE A 9 10.39 -56.59 6.15
N PHE A 10 9.37 -56.98 6.93
CA PHE A 10 8.24 -56.10 7.23
C PHE A 10 8.65 -54.84 8.02
N LYS A 11 9.67 -54.95 8.89
CA LYS A 11 10.18 -53.81 9.67
C LYS A 11 10.96 -52.82 8.79
N LYS A 12 11.75 -53.31 7.83
CA LYS A 12 12.49 -52.45 6.86
C LYS A 12 11.55 -51.74 5.87
N VAL A 13 10.52 -52.42 5.37
CA VAL A 13 9.54 -51.83 4.43
C VAL A 13 8.69 -50.76 5.12
N ARG A 14 8.30 -50.99 6.39
CA ARG A 14 7.59 -49.98 7.19
C ARG A 14 8.44 -48.76 7.52
N PHE A 15 9.74 -48.95 7.81
CA PHE A 15 10.65 -47.84 8.09
C PHE A 15 10.93 -47.01 6.83
N SER A 16 11.07 -47.66 5.67
CA SER A 16 11.29 -46.98 4.38
C SER A 16 10.05 -46.25 3.88
N ALA A 17 8.85 -46.80 4.07
CA ALA A 17 7.59 -46.13 3.73
C ALA A 17 7.29 -44.95 4.65
N MET A 18 7.63 -45.05 5.94
CA MET A 18 7.46 -43.96 6.91
C MET A 18 8.46 -42.81 6.68
N ALA A 19 9.68 -43.11 6.24
CA ALA A 19 10.65 -42.09 5.84
C ALA A 19 10.24 -41.34 4.56
N LEU A 20 9.61 -42.03 3.60
CA LEU A 20 9.16 -41.42 2.34
C LEU A 20 7.90 -40.56 2.53
N VAL A 21 6.99 -40.93 3.44
CA VAL A 21 5.84 -40.10 3.84
C VAL A 21 6.28 -38.89 4.67
N ALA A 22 7.30 -39.03 5.51
CA ALA A 22 7.86 -37.91 6.28
C ALA A 22 8.53 -36.83 5.39
N MET A 23 9.08 -37.22 4.23
CA MET A 23 9.71 -36.27 3.28
C MET A 23 8.68 -35.45 2.48
N VAL A 24 7.47 -35.97 2.27
CA VAL A 24 6.38 -35.23 1.58
C VAL A 24 5.72 -34.19 2.50
N LEU A 25 5.77 -34.40 3.82
CA LEU A 25 5.23 -33.45 4.80
C LEU A 25 6.17 -32.25 5.07
N LEU A 26 7.38 -32.26 4.53
CA LEU A 26 8.34 -31.15 4.59
C LEU A 26 8.21 -30.17 3.41
N ALA A 27 7.27 -30.37 2.49
CA ALA A 27 6.79 -29.31 1.60
C ALA A 27 5.85 -28.35 2.35
N GLY A 28 6.27 -27.90 3.53
CA GLY A 28 5.59 -26.87 4.30
C GLY A 28 5.94 -25.51 3.73
N CYS A 29 4.93 -24.84 3.19
CA CYS A 29 4.84 -23.41 2.83
C CYS A 29 6.19 -22.66 2.86
N SER A 30 6.85 -22.58 1.71
CA SER A 30 7.81 -21.50 1.47
C SER A 30 7.03 -20.19 1.58
N SER A 31 7.08 -19.60 2.77
CA SER A 31 6.84 -18.20 3.10
C SER A 31 6.21 -17.40 1.96
N THR A 32 4.88 -17.44 1.88
CA THR A 32 4.12 -16.42 1.18
C THR A 32 4.44 -15.10 1.87
N MET A 33 5.35 -14.34 1.28
CA MET A 33 5.59 -12.95 1.64
C MET A 33 4.22 -12.27 1.66
N SER A 34 3.79 -11.79 2.84
CA SER A 34 2.44 -11.25 3.01
C SER A 34 2.35 -9.96 2.22
N ASN A 35 1.65 -10.00 1.09
CA ASN A 35 1.35 -8.79 0.34
C ASN A 35 0.42 -7.89 1.16
N VAL A 36 0.56 -6.58 0.98
CA VAL A 36 -0.24 -5.57 1.64
C VAL A 36 -1.44 -5.24 0.75
N GLN A 37 -2.64 -5.61 1.18
CA GLN A 37 -3.88 -5.22 0.53
C GLN A 37 -4.10 -3.70 0.66
N THR A 38 -4.27 -3.02 -0.47
CA THR A 38 -4.38 -1.55 -0.51
C THR A 38 -5.82 -1.02 -0.55
N TRP A 39 -6.83 -1.89 -0.72
CA TRP A 39 -8.26 -1.54 -0.73
C TRP A 39 -9.02 -2.09 0.48
N GLU A 40 -10.27 -1.65 0.65
CA GLU A 40 -11.20 -2.19 1.64
C GLU A 40 -12.09 -3.29 1.06
N GLY A 41 -12.38 -4.31 1.86
CA GLY A 41 -13.22 -5.44 1.47
C GLY A 41 -12.45 -6.74 1.35
N ASP A 42 -13.09 -7.73 0.73
CA ASP A 42 -12.52 -9.07 0.59
C ASP A 42 -11.24 -9.05 -0.24
N ALA A 43 -10.32 -9.95 0.12
CA ALA A 43 -9.15 -10.21 -0.69
C ALA A 43 -9.61 -10.72 -2.07
N VAL A 44 -9.05 -10.11 -3.12
CA VAL A 44 -9.23 -10.58 -4.49
C VAL A 44 -8.18 -11.67 -4.74
N ASP A 45 -8.47 -12.61 -5.63
CA ASP A 45 -7.47 -13.58 -6.09
C ASP A 45 -6.21 -12.85 -6.57
N SER A 46 -5.03 -13.33 -6.18
CA SER A 46 -3.75 -12.68 -6.49
C SER A 46 -3.48 -12.58 -8.00
N SER A 47 -4.12 -13.39 -8.84
CA SER A 47 -4.04 -13.28 -10.31
C SER A 47 -4.82 -12.09 -10.88
N GLN A 48 -5.76 -11.53 -10.10
CA GLN A 48 -6.61 -10.41 -10.50
C GLN A 48 -6.10 -9.07 -9.96
N ALA A 49 -5.20 -9.09 -8.98
CA ALA A 49 -4.50 -7.92 -8.49
C ALA A 49 -3.15 -7.77 -9.21
N ALA A 50 -2.72 -6.53 -9.42
CA ALA A 50 -1.33 -6.24 -9.76
C ALA A 50 -0.50 -6.12 -8.48
N VAL A 51 0.81 -6.22 -8.59
CA VAL A 51 1.73 -6.08 -7.46
C VAL A 51 2.70 -4.94 -7.70
N LEU A 52 2.83 -4.03 -6.73
CA LEU A 52 3.89 -3.02 -6.68
C LEU A 52 4.93 -3.43 -5.64
N GLU A 53 6.12 -3.77 -6.11
CA GLU A 53 7.28 -4.07 -5.29
C GLU A 53 7.95 -2.77 -4.83
N SER A 54 7.97 -2.56 -3.52
CA SER A 54 8.62 -1.42 -2.88
C SER A 54 9.89 -1.90 -2.16
N PRO A 55 11.07 -1.39 -2.52
CA PRO A 55 12.28 -1.68 -1.78
C PRO A 55 12.23 -1.01 -0.39
N GLY A 56 13.11 -1.42 0.53
CA GLY A 56 13.08 -0.96 1.93
C GLY A 56 13.28 0.55 2.08
N GLU A 57 14.00 1.17 1.15
CA GLU A 57 14.24 2.61 1.12
C GLU A 57 12.99 3.40 0.72
N ILE A 58 12.02 2.76 0.05
CA ILE A 58 10.76 3.39 -0.36
C ILE A 58 9.65 3.02 0.62
N ARG A 59 9.09 4.04 1.24
CA ARG A 59 7.96 3.92 2.17
C ARG A 59 6.69 4.37 1.48
N VAL A 60 5.84 3.43 1.09
CA VAL A 60 4.49 3.74 0.61
C VAL A 60 3.62 4.16 1.79
N GLN A 61 3.15 5.39 1.76
CA GLN A 61 2.33 5.98 2.82
C GLN A 61 0.84 5.83 2.53
N GLN A 62 0.46 5.91 1.26
CA GLN A 62 -0.93 5.91 0.84
C GLN A 62 -1.10 5.33 -0.56
N VAL A 63 -2.21 4.62 -0.77
CA VAL A 63 -2.67 4.18 -2.08
C VAL A 63 -4.13 4.59 -2.23
N ASN A 64 -4.47 5.30 -3.31
CA ASN A 64 -5.84 5.73 -3.64
C ASN A 64 -6.59 6.48 -2.52
N GLY A 65 -5.90 7.31 -1.72
CA GLY A 65 -6.51 8.00 -0.58
C GLY A 65 -6.38 7.27 0.75
N ARG A 66 -6.15 5.95 0.72
CA ARG A 66 -6.04 5.12 1.92
C ARG A 66 -4.63 5.13 2.47
N LYS A 67 -4.48 5.58 3.71
CA LYS A 67 -3.21 5.48 4.44
C LYS A 67 -2.91 4.03 4.77
N LEU A 68 -1.70 3.62 4.44
CA LEU A 68 -1.21 2.29 4.81
C LEU A 68 -0.63 2.35 6.23
N GLY A 69 -0.74 1.23 6.94
CA GLY A 69 -0.27 1.13 8.33
C GLY A 69 1.24 1.32 8.42
N ASN A 70 1.71 1.87 9.56
CA ASN A 70 3.14 1.93 9.83
C ASN A 70 3.61 0.52 10.23
N PHE A 71 4.40 -0.12 9.37
CA PHE A 71 4.97 -1.42 9.67
C PHE A 71 6.00 -1.28 10.80
N LEU A 72 6.05 -2.28 11.69
CA LEU A 72 6.89 -2.23 12.90
C LEU A 72 8.40 -2.12 12.59
N MET A 73 8.81 -2.52 11.39
CA MET A 73 10.18 -2.43 10.90
C MET A 73 10.30 -1.29 9.89
N ASP A 74 11.11 -0.30 10.25
CA ASP A 74 11.63 0.68 9.29
C ASP A 74 12.55 -0.07 8.31
N ASP A 75 12.36 0.14 7.01
CA ASP A 75 13.20 -0.35 5.92
C ASP A 75 12.91 -1.79 5.42
N LEU A 76 11.66 -2.24 5.55
CA LEU A 76 11.19 -3.52 5.02
C LEU A 76 10.79 -3.40 3.54
N ALA A 77 11.33 -4.28 2.69
CA ALA A 77 10.82 -4.46 1.33
C ALA A 77 9.43 -5.10 1.37
N LEU A 78 8.46 -4.47 0.71
CA LEU A 78 7.05 -4.83 0.79
C LEU A 78 6.42 -4.86 -0.60
N ASN A 79 5.49 -5.80 -0.76
CA ASN A 79 4.68 -5.93 -1.95
C ASN A 79 3.29 -5.37 -1.66
N TYR A 80 2.84 -4.42 -2.47
CA TYR A 80 1.53 -3.79 -2.34
C TYR A 80 0.64 -4.26 -3.48
N GLU A 81 -0.52 -4.83 -3.15
CA GLU A 81 -1.47 -5.24 -4.19
C GLU A 81 -2.25 -4.03 -4.68
N LEU A 82 -2.37 -3.87 -5.98
CA LEU A 82 -3.12 -2.81 -6.64
C LEU A 82 -4.29 -3.41 -7.41
N LEU A 83 -5.47 -2.80 -7.28
CA LEU A 83 -6.59 -3.16 -8.13
C LEU A 83 -6.33 -2.70 -9.57
N PRO A 84 -6.82 -3.42 -10.59
CA PRO A 84 -6.68 -2.97 -11.98
C PRO A 84 -7.25 -1.56 -12.22
N GLY A 85 -6.56 -0.77 -13.04
CA GLY A 85 -6.90 0.61 -13.36
C GLY A 85 -5.93 1.63 -12.76
N GLU A 86 -6.36 2.90 -12.72
CA GLU A 86 -5.52 3.99 -12.21
C GLU A 86 -5.38 3.93 -10.69
N ASN A 87 -4.14 3.78 -10.23
CA ASN A 87 -3.76 3.79 -8.83
C ASN A 87 -2.82 4.96 -8.56
N GLN A 88 -3.16 5.76 -7.57
CA GLN A 88 -2.27 6.77 -7.04
C GLN A 88 -1.50 6.21 -5.85
N VAL A 89 -0.18 6.20 -5.95
CA VAL A 89 0.71 5.73 -4.89
C VAL A 89 1.50 6.91 -4.37
N VAL A 90 1.39 7.19 -3.07
CA VAL A 90 2.11 8.25 -2.37
C VAL A 90 3.17 7.63 -1.48
N PHE A 91 4.42 8.08 -1.60
CA PHE A 91 5.56 7.47 -0.95
C PHE A 91 6.65 8.48 -0.57
N THR A 92 7.55 8.09 0.34
CA THR A 92 8.80 8.79 0.62
C THR A 92 9.99 7.86 0.38
N TYR A 93 11.15 8.44 0.08
CA TYR A 93 12.41 7.72 0.09
C TYR A 93 13.19 8.08 1.36
N LYS A 94 13.74 7.07 2.04
CA LYS A 94 14.49 7.22 3.29
C LYS A 94 15.77 6.38 3.22
N THR A 95 16.88 6.98 3.64
CA THR A 95 18.18 6.31 3.75
C THR A 95 18.92 6.73 5.01
N ILE A 96 19.77 5.85 5.53
CA ILE A 96 20.47 6.01 6.81
C ILE A 96 21.98 5.94 6.57
N TRP A 97 22.69 6.99 7.00
CA TRP A 97 24.14 7.11 6.84
C TRP A 97 24.85 7.18 8.19
N ALA A 98 26.02 6.57 8.31
CA ALA A 98 26.83 6.74 9.52
C ALA A 98 27.38 8.17 9.63
N LYS A 99 27.37 8.75 10.84
CA LYS A 99 28.08 9.99 11.11
C LYS A 99 29.56 9.70 11.36
N SER A 100 30.44 10.49 10.75
CA SER A 100 31.88 10.42 10.97
C SER A 100 32.22 11.04 12.34
N GLY A 101 32.71 10.23 13.30
CA GLY A 101 33.26 10.73 14.58
C GLY A 101 32.77 10.02 15.84
N VAL A 102 33.36 10.38 16.99
CA VAL A 102 32.94 9.88 18.31
C VAL A 102 31.73 10.68 18.77
N VAL A 103 30.58 10.02 18.74
CA VAL A 103 29.31 10.59 19.20
C VAL A 103 29.30 10.63 20.72
N ARG A 104 29.07 11.81 21.31
CA ARG A 104 29.03 12.01 22.78
C ARG A 104 27.57 12.08 23.24
N ASN A 105 27.33 11.77 24.52
CA ASN A 105 26.05 12.01 25.21
C ASN A 105 24.79 11.42 24.55
N GLY A 106 24.83 10.17 24.07
CA GLY A 106 23.62 9.46 23.62
C GLY A 106 23.00 9.97 22.31
N GLU A 107 23.69 10.84 21.58
CA GLU A 107 23.27 11.25 20.24
C GLU A 107 23.26 10.05 19.26
N SER A 108 22.38 10.13 18.25
CA SER A 108 22.31 9.09 17.21
C SER A 108 23.58 9.08 16.37
N LYS A 109 24.16 7.89 16.21
CA LYS A 109 25.32 7.61 15.35
C LYS A 109 25.01 7.68 13.86
N VAL A 110 23.74 7.85 13.51
CA VAL A 110 23.29 7.89 12.13
C VAL A 110 22.70 9.24 11.76
N HIS A 111 22.76 9.55 10.48
CA HIS A 111 22.14 10.67 9.81
C HIS A 111 21.11 10.10 8.84
N VAL A 112 19.84 10.40 9.09
CA VAL A 112 18.73 9.96 8.23
C VAL A 112 18.48 11.05 7.21
N VAL A 113 18.41 10.65 5.94
CA VAL A 113 18.01 11.53 4.85
C VAL A 113 16.69 10.99 4.31
N GLU A 114 15.67 11.85 4.30
CA GLU A 114 14.32 11.52 3.84
C GLU A 114 13.81 12.60 2.88
N THR A 115 13.07 12.18 1.85
CA THR A 115 12.52 13.08 0.84
C THR A 115 11.19 13.68 1.28
N ALA A 116 10.77 14.77 0.64
CA ALA A 116 9.37 15.15 0.66
C ALA A 116 8.50 14.05 0.00
N PRO A 117 7.21 13.91 0.39
CA PRO A 117 6.31 12.97 -0.24
C PRO A 117 6.22 13.16 -1.76
N GLN A 118 6.32 12.05 -2.48
CA GLN A 118 6.12 11.95 -3.92
C GLN A 118 4.83 11.18 -4.20
N ALA A 119 4.27 11.39 -5.38
CA ALA A 119 3.16 10.61 -5.89
C ALA A 119 3.40 10.14 -7.32
N VAL A 120 2.92 8.94 -7.62
CA VAL A 120 2.94 8.36 -8.96
C VAL A 120 1.56 7.81 -9.30
N MET A 121 1.15 7.99 -10.56
CA MET A 121 -0.08 7.42 -11.11
C MET A 121 0.29 6.20 -11.95
N ILE A 122 -0.19 5.03 -11.55
CA ILE A 122 0.09 3.75 -12.22
C ILE A 122 -1.22 3.21 -12.77
N ASN A 123 -1.30 2.95 -14.08
CA ASN A 123 -2.43 2.24 -14.66
C ASN A 123 -2.18 0.72 -14.59
N ALA A 124 -2.52 0.12 -13.45
CA ALA A 124 -2.21 -1.27 -13.12
C ALA A 124 -3.04 -2.25 -13.95
N GLN A 125 -2.41 -3.31 -14.46
CA GLN A 125 -3.10 -4.43 -15.12
C GLN A 125 -3.12 -5.64 -14.19
N ALA A 126 -4.19 -6.43 -14.25
CA ALA A 126 -4.34 -7.63 -13.43
C ALA A 126 -3.17 -8.60 -13.65
N GLY A 127 -2.54 -9.05 -12.57
CA GLY A 127 -1.43 -10.00 -12.59
C GLY A 127 -0.06 -9.41 -12.95
N ASP A 128 0.03 -8.12 -13.29
CA ASP A 128 1.31 -7.46 -13.58
C ASP A 128 2.09 -7.14 -12.30
N THR A 129 3.41 -7.11 -12.44
CA THR A 129 4.33 -6.65 -11.40
C THR A 129 4.97 -5.33 -11.81
N TYR A 130 5.01 -4.39 -10.88
CA TYR A 130 5.63 -3.09 -11.00
C TYR A 130 6.72 -2.91 -9.94
N ARG A 131 7.74 -2.13 -10.25
CA ARG A 131 8.82 -1.80 -9.31
C ARG A 131 9.29 -0.36 -9.46
N PHE A 132 9.74 0.23 -8.37
CA PHE A 132 10.42 1.53 -8.43
C PHE A 132 11.80 1.38 -9.05
N SER A 133 12.17 2.36 -9.88
CA SER A 133 13.46 2.47 -10.56
C SER A 133 14.02 3.86 -10.36
N PHE A 134 15.18 3.95 -9.71
CA PHE A 134 15.90 5.19 -9.45
C PHE A 134 17.37 4.86 -9.22
N GLU A 135 18.24 5.84 -9.39
CA GLU A 135 19.67 5.69 -9.07
C GLU A 135 19.91 6.09 -7.61
N PRO A 136 20.32 5.17 -6.73
CA PRO A 136 20.55 5.50 -5.33
C PRO A 136 21.80 6.39 -5.16
N PRO A 137 21.81 7.33 -4.19
CA PRO A 137 22.95 8.18 -3.92
C PRO A 137 24.15 7.40 -3.39
N ALA A 138 25.36 7.70 -3.87
CA ALA A 138 26.58 6.98 -3.52
C ALA A 138 27.15 7.35 -2.13
N ASN A 139 26.85 8.54 -1.64
CA ASN A 139 27.36 9.04 -0.36
C ASN A 139 26.37 10.01 0.32
N LYS A 140 26.66 10.37 1.57
CA LYS A 140 25.83 11.26 2.39
C LYS A 140 25.56 12.62 1.72
N SER A 141 26.56 13.23 1.09
CA SER A 141 26.41 14.54 0.44
C SER A 141 25.47 14.44 -0.75
N ASP A 142 25.65 13.40 -1.57
CA ASP A 142 24.77 13.14 -2.70
C ASP A 142 23.36 12.80 -2.25
N ALA A 143 23.20 12.09 -1.12
CA ALA A 143 21.89 11.77 -0.56
C ALA A 143 21.10 13.03 -0.15
N GLU A 144 21.76 14.01 0.46
CA GLU A 144 21.15 15.30 0.80
C GLU A 144 20.69 16.05 -0.46
N ALA A 145 21.52 16.10 -1.50
CA ALA A 145 21.15 16.72 -2.78
C ALA A 145 20.02 15.96 -3.49
N PHE A 146 20.11 14.63 -3.46
CA PHE A 146 19.11 13.70 -4.00
C PHE A 146 17.76 13.91 -3.35
N ALA A 147 17.69 14.08 -2.02
CA ALA A 147 16.43 14.23 -1.33
C ALA A 147 15.66 15.50 -1.70
N ASN A 148 16.37 16.55 -2.12
CA ASN A 148 15.76 17.80 -2.56
C ASN A 148 15.22 17.74 -4.01
N ASN A 149 15.75 16.84 -4.84
CA ASN A 149 15.42 16.74 -6.27
C ASN A 149 15.03 15.31 -6.66
N PHE A 150 14.48 14.56 -5.70
CA PHE A 150 14.21 13.15 -5.87
C PHE A 150 13.15 12.93 -6.95
N THR A 151 13.44 12.02 -7.86
CA THR A 151 12.51 11.48 -8.83
C THR A 151 12.73 9.98 -8.95
N ALA A 152 11.67 9.24 -9.26
CA ALA A 152 11.72 7.81 -9.48
C ALA A 152 10.75 7.44 -10.58
N ASP A 153 11.12 6.46 -11.39
CA ASP A 153 10.23 5.84 -12.36
C ASP A 153 9.60 4.58 -11.75
N VAL A 154 8.47 4.19 -12.29
CA VAL A 154 7.88 2.87 -12.07
C VAL A 154 8.00 2.11 -13.37
N VAL A 155 8.57 0.91 -13.30
CA VAL A 155 8.73 0.01 -14.45
C VAL A 155 7.89 -1.24 -14.28
N ASP A 156 7.44 -1.80 -15.40
CA ASP A 156 6.77 -3.10 -15.43
C ASP A 156 7.75 -4.28 -15.33
N GLY A 157 7.24 -5.52 -15.32
CA GLY A 157 8.05 -6.74 -15.30
C GLY A 157 8.96 -6.93 -16.52
N SER A 158 8.73 -6.20 -17.61
CA SER A 158 9.61 -6.16 -18.79
C SER A 158 10.69 -5.06 -18.70
N GLY A 159 10.62 -4.21 -17.68
CA GLY A 159 11.53 -3.07 -17.48
C GLY A 159 11.14 -1.81 -18.24
N ASN A 160 9.93 -1.73 -18.82
CA ASN A 160 9.46 -0.52 -19.48
C ASN A 160 8.97 0.49 -18.45
N VAL A 161 9.32 1.76 -18.61
CA VAL A 161 8.79 2.85 -17.77
C VAL A 161 7.31 3.05 -18.08
N VAL A 162 6.46 2.84 -17.07
CA VAL A 162 5.00 3.00 -17.17
C VAL A 162 4.50 4.26 -16.47
N ALA A 163 5.29 4.81 -15.54
CA ALA A 163 4.98 6.05 -14.84
C ALA A 163 6.24 6.71 -14.28
N THR A 164 6.17 8.02 -14.06
CA THR A 164 7.22 8.81 -13.41
C THR A 164 6.63 9.55 -12.21
N ALA A 165 7.33 9.49 -11.08
CA ALA A 165 6.91 10.14 -9.85
C ALA A 165 7.09 11.66 -9.92
N SER A 166 6.26 12.36 -9.15
CA SER A 166 6.30 13.81 -9.04
C SER A 166 6.00 14.25 -7.62
N ALA A 167 6.35 15.49 -7.27
CA ALA A 167 6.08 16.04 -5.95
C ALA A 167 4.59 15.93 -5.61
N TRP A 168 4.30 15.47 -4.40
CA TRP A 168 2.92 15.28 -3.97
C TRP A 168 2.22 16.62 -3.72
N ASP A 169 1.05 16.82 -4.35
CA ASP A 169 0.22 18.03 -4.22
C ASP A 169 -0.70 18.01 -2.98
N GLY A 170 -0.71 16.92 -2.22
CA GLY A 170 -1.55 16.73 -1.05
C GLY A 170 -2.96 16.20 -1.34
N GLN A 171 -3.34 16.01 -2.61
CA GLN A 171 -4.74 15.74 -2.98
C GLN A 171 -4.92 14.36 -3.66
N PRO A 172 -5.69 13.44 -3.04
CA PRO A 172 -5.99 12.14 -3.64
C PRO A 172 -6.52 12.27 -5.08
N ALA A 173 -6.10 11.40 -5.98
CA ALA A 173 -6.46 11.46 -7.40
C ALA A 173 -7.98 11.50 -7.64
N GLY A 174 -8.77 10.80 -6.82
CA GLY A 174 -10.24 10.82 -6.86
C GLY A 174 -10.90 12.16 -6.52
N THR A 175 -10.14 13.11 -5.95
CA THR A 175 -10.63 14.46 -5.56
C THR A 175 -10.28 15.53 -6.59
N ARG A 176 -9.47 15.22 -7.62
CA ARG A 176 -9.25 16.11 -8.76
C ARG A 176 -10.45 16.04 -9.70
N THR A 177 -11.58 16.58 -9.27
CA THR A 177 -12.60 17.01 -10.23
C THR A 177 -11.94 18.05 -11.12
N ALA A 178 -11.70 17.69 -12.38
CA ALA A 178 -11.12 18.59 -13.36
C ALA A 178 -11.85 19.92 -13.28
N ALA A 179 -11.14 20.98 -12.87
CA ALA A 179 -11.60 22.35 -13.03
C ALA A 179 -11.67 22.62 -14.54
N ARG A 180 -12.74 22.16 -15.18
CA ARG A 180 -13.10 22.54 -16.53
C ARG A 180 -13.43 24.02 -16.45
N ALA A 181 -12.58 24.82 -17.09
CA ALA A 181 -12.84 26.23 -17.32
C ALA A 181 -14.29 26.41 -17.81
N PRO A 182 -15.00 27.46 -17.38
CA PRO A 182 -16.37 27.70 -17.82
C PRO A 182 -16.33 28.04 -19.30
N VAL A 183 -16.67 27.07 -20.14
CA VAL A 183 -17.06 27.34 -21.53
C VAL A 183 -18.40 28.07 -21.46
N GLY A 184 -18.37 29.37 -21.71
CA GLY A 184 -19.58 30.17 -21.82
C GLY A 184 -20.49 29.60 -22.91
N SER A 185 -21.63 29.09 -22.50
CA SER A 185 -22.78 28.92 -23.38
C SER A 185 -24.03 29.19 -22.56
N GLY A 186 -24.74 30.25 -22.95
CA GLY A 186 -26.03 30.58 -22.38
C GLY A 186 -27.06 29.50 -22.72
N GLY A 187 -27.97 29.27 -21.79
CA GLY A 187 -29.07 28.32 -21.93
C GLY A 187 -29.49 27.79 -20.56
N GLU A 188 -30.45 28.47 -19.95
CA GLU A 188 -31.12 28.08 -18.71
C GLU A 188 -31.77 26.69 -18.82
N GLY A 189 -31.65 25.86 -17.77
CA GLY A 189 -32.40 24.60 -17.68
C GLY A 189 -31.81 23.57 -16.71
N GLU A 190 -32.17 23.71 -15.44
CA GLU A 190 -32.24 22.72 -14.35
C GLU A 190 -31.12 21.69 -14.11
N SER A 191 -30.52 21.86 -12.94
CA SER A 191 -29.48 21.08 -12.29
C SER A 191 -30.06 19.87 -11.55
N VAL A 192 -29.49 18.68 -11.79
CA VAL A 192 -29.30 17.65 -10.74
C VAL A 192 -27.92 17.02 -10.94
N GLY A 193 -26.96 17.50 -10.16
CA GLY A 193 -25.58 17.00 -10.10
C GLY A 193 -25.38 16.04 -8.93
N GLY A 194 -24.44 15.11 -9.09
CA GLY A 194 -24.05 14.13 -8.09
C GLY A 194 -23.06 14.64 -7.04
N ALA A 195 -23.24 14.13 -5.82
CA ALA A 195 -22.26 13.56 -4.90
C ALA A 195 -20.84 14.14 -4.89
N SER A 196 -20.70 15.24 -4.13
CA SER A 196 -19.70 15.45 -3.06
C SER A 196 -19.59 16.92 -2.61
N ALA A 197 -20.46 17.78 -3.13
CA ALA A 197 -21.07 18.84 -2.30
C ALA A 197 -21.97 18.25 -1.19
N ASP A 198 -22.22 16.94 -1.25
CA ASP A 198 -23.13 16.21 -0.38
C ASP A 198 -22.64 16.06 1.05
N SER A 199 -21.36 16.16 1.41
CA SER A 199 -21.00 16.06 2.85
C SER A 199 -21.32 17.35 3.61
N MET A 200 -21.14 18.52 2.98
CA MET A 200 -21.56 19.82 3.52
C MET A 200 -23.08 20.00 3.39
N GLY A 201 -23.68 19.46 2.32
CA GLY A 201 -25.13 19.41 2.09
C GLY A 201 -25.86 18.48 3.06
N THR A 202 -25.42 17.24 3.22
CA THR A 202 -25.98 16.28 4.18
C THR A 202 -25.77 16.74 5.62
N LEU A 203 -24.62 17.33 6.00
CA LEU A 203 -24.48 17.96 7.32
C LEU A 203 -25.45 19.13 7.50
N GLY A 204 -25.67 19.93 6.46
CA GLY A 204 -26.64 21.02 6.45
C GLY A 204 -28.08 20.52 6.64
N GLU A 205 -28.45 19.46 5.93
CA GLU A 205 -29.76 18.82 6.03
C GLU A 205 -29.96 18.14 7.39
N LEU A 206 -28.97 17.41 7.90
CA LEU A 206 -28.98 16.83 9.24
C LEU A 206 -29.12 17.92 10.32
N LYS A 207 -28.47 19.07 10.15
CA LYS A 207 -28.59 20.20 11.08
C LYS A 207 -29.97 20.86 11.02
N SER A 208 -30.58 20.93 9.83
CA SER A 208 -31.94 21.43 9.64
C SER A 208 -32.99 20.51 10.28
N LEU A 209 -32.90 19.21 10.00
CA LEU A 209 -33.78 18.19 10.58
C LEU A 209 -33.63 18.13 12.11
N TRP A 210 -32.40 18.25 12.62
CA TRP A 210 -32.15 18.35 14.07
C TRP A 210 -32.83 19.57 14.69
N GLY A 211 -32.78 20.72 14.01
CA GLY A 211 -33.44 21.96 14.47
C GLY A 211 -34.95 21.85 14.58
N GLN A 212 -35.58 21.04 13.73
CA GLN A 212 -37.04 20.82 13.70
C GLN A 212 -37.51 19.69 14.64
N ALA A 213 -36.63 18.74 14.98
CA ALA A 213 -36.95 17.63 15.86
C ALA A 213 -37.25 18.07 17.31
N ASN A 214 -38.21 17.42 17.95
CA ASN A 214 -38.57 17.66 19.35
C ASN A 214 -37.61 16.93 20.32
N GLU A 215 -37.72 17.22 21.61
CA GLU A 215 -36.78 16.69 22.63
C GLU A 215 -36.84 15.16 22.77
N GLU A 216 -38.00 14.56 22.53
CA GLU A 216 -38.21 13.11 22.62
C GLU A 216 -37.56 12.39 21.43
N GLU A 217 -37.69 12.94 20.23
CA GLU A 217 -37.08 12.43 18.99
C GLU A 217 -35.55 12.51 19.03
N ARG A 218 -35.01 13.63 19.53
CA ARG A 218 -33.56 13.79 19.71
C ARG A 218 -32.98 12.76 20.68
N ARG A 219 -33.69 12.48 21.79
CA ARG A 219 -33.27 11.45 22.77
C ARG A 219 -33.33 10.03 22.21
N ALA A 220 -34.34 9.73 21.39
CA ALA A 220 -34.45 8.43 20.72
C ALA A 220 -33.32 8.22 19.71
N PHE A 221 -33.02 9.24 18.89
CA PHE A 221 -31.91 9.19 17.94
C PHE A 221 -30.55 9.01 18.63
N LEU A 222 -30.29 9.76 19.71
CA LEU A 222 -29.03 9.62 20.46
C LEU A 222 -28.87 8.25 21.10
N ARG A 223 -29.97 7.58 21.49
CA ARG A 223 -29.89 6.23 22.02
C ARG A 223 -29.49 5.22 20.94
N TRP A 224 -30.06 5.34 19.74
CA TRP A 224 -29.74 4.49 18.59
C TRP A 224 -28.30 4.72 18.08
N ALA A 225 -27.82 5.96 18.06
CA ALA A 225 -26.50 6.29 17.50
C ALA A 225 -25.30 5.79 18.34
N PHE A 226 -25.53 5.38 19.59
CA PHE A 226 -24.50 4.94 20.53
C PHE A 226 -24.75 3.54 21.10
N GLU A 227 -25.65 2.76 20.48
CA GLU A 227 -25.84 1.33 20.70
C GLU A 227 -25.01 0.52 19.70
#